data_AF-A0A973UER8-F1
#
_entry.id   AF-A0A973UER8-F1
#
_cell.length_a   1.000
_cell.length_b   1.000
_cell.length_c   1.000
_cell.angle_alpha   90.00
_cell.angle_beta   90.00
_cell.angle_gamma   90.00
#
_symmetry.space_group_name_H-M   'P 1'
#
loop_
_entity.id
_entity.type
_entity.pdbx_description
1 polymer ?
#
loop_
_entity_poly.entity_id
_entity_poly.type
_entity_poly.pdbx_seq_one_letter_code
_entity_poly.pdbx_strand_id
1 'polypeptide(L)'
;MFSRRNRRPKTPELLKAWEALDEGDIPGALRQLRHGADDLPLGEVALVVARAAGAAGFEDLHEAAGALAARPEKARALYDFGYACIERGVPYLAISALRVALSQAPESVAVLRELVSAYEREGRHREATDLLAARESGLTDWPDRYLLVFNALMSGDLALARRQHARLSDPDDAMWLPTQARQRRMLERAASAEPVSPLDRGDLRGWQYVIGGTVLGSMSPYGFDAGMAGRYAWLQDSHDQCLRGLLRLKTVLDAAGARPTSVTLLPDRSSRILGLAAAELLQLPAEPFTPDREDTVVVAYDLNEVAAADGGPDIIGGLFERAPGQILHEHASNWTDPPVVTADSVALLHQSAAAPWEGQLRADGDGSVERGAPDDRPEREIAADILSADASPDEGDGQTPADGAEALTDFVTAVRGTWLRGDRASLTSSGPVASSRFV
;
A
#
# COMPACT_ATOMS: atom_id res chain seq x y z
N MET A 1 -18.78 32.17 37.73
CA MET A 1 -18.78 31.38 36.47
C MET A 1 -17.89 32.13 35.49
N PHE A 2 -16.59 31.84 35.46
CA PHE A 2 -15.68 32.47 34.49
C PHE A 2 -15.98 31.85 33.13
N SER A 3 -16.41 32.68 32.17
CA SER A 3 -16.51 32.31 30.76
C SER A 3 -15.19 31.67 30.34
N ARG A 4 -15.20 30.38 30.01
CA ARG A 4 -14.07 29.69 29.37
C ARG A 4 -13.88 30.40 28.02
N ARG A 5 -13.05 31.44 27.97
CA ARG A 5 -12.59 32.05 26.72
C ARG A 5 -12.09 30.90 25.85
N ASN A 6 -12.70 30.70 24.68
CA ASN A 6 -12.19 29.81 23.65
C ASN A 6 -10.72 30.18 23.40
N ARG A 7 -9.81 29.40 23.96
CA ARG A 7 -8.37 29.56 23.72
C ARG A 7 -8.16 29.23 22.25
N ARG A 8 -7.80 30.23 21.46
CA ARG A 8 -7.34 30.06 20.09
C ARG A 8 -5.83 29.79 20.11
N PRO A 9 -5.29 29.02 19.15
CA PRO A 9 -3.85 28.95 18.92
C PRO A 9 -3.32 30.34 18.54
N LYS A 10 -2.02 30.55 18.70
CA LYS A 10 -1.33 31.79 18.34
C LYS A 10 -0.38 31.59 17.16
N THR A 11 0.04 30.36 16.93
CA THR A 11 0.91 29.98 15.83
C THR A 11 0.19 30.20 14.50
N PRO A 12 0.75 30.95 13.54
CA PRO A 12 0.08 31.31 12.29
C PRO A 12 -0.48 30.12 11.50
N GLU A 13 0.27 29.02 11.47
CA GLU A 13 -0.11 27.76 10.79
C GLU A 13 -1.35 27.16 11.45
N LEU A 14 -1.38 27.14 12.78
CA LEU A 14 -2.52 26.62 13.57
C LEU A 14 -3.73 27.57 13.53
N LEU A 15 -3.51 28.87 13.34
CA LEU A 15 -4.60 29.83 13.12
C LEU A 15 -5.34 29.55 11.81
N LYS A 16 -4.64 29.22 10.72
CA LYS A 16 -5.29 28.81 9.46
C LYS A 16 -6.12 27.55 9.63
N ALA A 17 -5.59 26.55 10.33
CA ALA A 17 -6.36 25.34 10.66
C ALA A 17 -7.59 25.67 11.52
N TRP A 18 -7.45 26.62 12.45
CA TRP A 18 -8.56 27.09 13.28
C TRP A 18 -9.63 27.86 12.49
N GLU A 19 -9.22 28.66 11.50
CA GLU A 19 -10.13 29.38 10.59
C GLU A 19 -10.93 28.41 9.71
N ALA A 20 -10.29 27.36 9.18
CA ALA A 20 -11.00 26.28 8.49
C ALA A 20 -12.08 25.63 9.39
N LEU A 21 -11.80 25.45 10.68
CA LEU A 21 -12.80 24.98 11.66
C LEU A 21 -13.87 26.02 12.01
N ASP A 22 -13.61 27.33 11.88
CA ASP A 22 -14.64 28.37 11.98
C ASP A 22 -15.61 28.29 10.78
N GLU A 23 -15.13 27.84 9.62
CA GLU A 23 -15.91 27.63 8.39
C GLU A 23 -16.58 26.26 8.30
N GLY A 24 -16.27 25.34 9.23
CA GLY A 24 -16.79 23.96 9.25
C GLY A 24 -16.00 22.97 8.39
N ASP A 25 -14.87 23.37 7.80
CA ASP A 25 -13.98 22.51 7.01
C ASP A 25 -13.01 21.73 7.89
N ILE A 26 -13.52 20.67 8.54
CA ILE A 26 -12.71 19.74 9.34
C ILE A 26 -11.61 19.08 8.48
N PRO A 27 -11.89 18.55 7.27
CA PRO A 27 -10.86 17.98 6.42
C PRO A 27 -9.75 18.98 6.07
N GLY A 28 -10.10 20.23 5.77
CA GLY A 28 -9.13 21.30 5.50
C GLY A 28 -8.22 21.59 6.68
N ALA A 29 -8.78 21.68 7.89
CA ALA A 29 -8.00 21.86 9.11
C ALA A 29 -6.99 20.71 9.32
N LEU A 30 -7.40 19.46 9.14
CA LEU A 30 -6.51 18.30 9.27
C LEU A 30 -5.44 18.25 8.18
N ARG A 31 -5.76 18.63 6.93
CA ARG A 31 -4.76 18.76 5.86
C ARG A 31 -3.67 19.76 6.22
N GLN A 32 -4.02 20.90 6.82
CA GLN A 32 -3.03 21.88 7.28
C GLN A 32 -2.11 21.30 8.37
N LEU A 33 -2.65 20.52 9.31
CA LEU A 33 -1.85 19.90 10.37
C LEU A 33 -0.93 18.79 9.86
N ARG A 34 -1.32 18.07 8.81
CA ARG A 34 -0.52 16.98 8.23
C ARG A 34 0.85 17.45 7.73
N HIS A 35 0.96 18.70 7.30
CA HIS A 35 2.20 19.31 6.84
C HIS A 35 2.86 20.13 7.96
N GLY A 36 3.62 19.45 8.84
CA GLY A 36 4.50 20.13 9.80
C GLY A 36 4.01 20.14 11.25
N ALA A 37 3.06 19.29 11.64
CA ALA A 37 2.67 19.11 13.05
C ALA A 37 3.85 18.78 13.98
N ASP A 38 4.90 18.13 13.47
CA ASP A 38 6.03 17.65 14.27
C ASP A 38 6.71 18.78 15.07
N ASP A 39 6.79 19.99 14.49
CA ASP A 39 7.50 21.15 15.06
C ASP A 39 6.57 22.18 15.74
N LEU A 40 5.25 21.95 15.72
CA LEU A 40 4.27 22.89 16.27
C LEU A 40 4.11 22.72 17.79
N PRO A 41 3.75 23.79 18.53
CA PRO A 41 3.54 23.69 19.98
C PRO A 41 2.38 22.73 20.30
N LEU A 42 2.69 21.59 20.95
CA LEU A 42 1.72 20.52 21.25
C LEU A 42 0.45 21.00 21.95
N GLY A 43 0.58 21.94 22.89
CA GLY A 43 -0.57 22.51 23.59
C GLY A 43 -1.52 23.28 22.66
N GLU A 44 -1.01 23.91 21.60
CA GLU A 44 -1.81 24.62 20.61
C GLU A 44 -2.38 23.66 19.56
N VAL A 45 -1.60 22.67 19.12
CA VAL A 45 -2.09 21.57 18.26
C VAL A 45 -3.30 20.89 18.92
N ALA A 46 -3.17 20.57 20.21
CA ALA A 46 -4.25 19.95 20.99
C ALA A 46 -5.52 20.82 21.07
N LEU A 47 -5.42 22.15 21.03
CA LEU A 47 -6.61 23.02 20.95
C LEU A 47 -7.35 22.84 19.62
N VAL A 48 -6.62 22.83 18.50
CA VAL A 48 -7.20 22.64 17.16
C VAL A 48 -7.85 21.26 17.08
N VAL A 49 -7.14 20.22 17.52
CA VAL A 49 -7.62 18.83 17.49
C VAL A 49 -8.82 18.62 18.40
N ALA A 50 -8.82 19.17 19.63
CA ALA A 50 -9.98 19.08 20.51
C ALA A 50 -11.24 19.67 19.85
N ARG A 51 -11.10 20.81 19.17
CA ARG A 51 -12.22 21.42 18.46
C ARG A 51 -12.70 20.57 17.28
N ALA A 52 -11.78 20.09 16.44
CA ALA A 52 -12.10 19.22 15.32
C ALA A 52 -12.80 17.93 15.77
N ALA A 53 -12.26 17.27 16.80
CA ALA A 53 -12.82 16.05 17.36
C ALA A 53 -14.22 16.26 17.95
N GLY A 54 -14.44 17.36 18.67
CA GLY A 54 -15.76 17.71 19.21
C GLY A 54 -16.79 17.99 18.11
N ALA A 55 -16.38 18.62 17.01
CA ALA A 55 -17.26 18.84 15.86
C ALA A 55 -17.58 17.54 15.10
N ALA A 56 -16.66 16.58 15.08
CA ALA A 56 -16.83 15.26 14.46
C ALA A 56 -17.51 14.22 15.37
N GLY A 57 -17.74 14.52 16.65
CA GLY A 57 -18.33 13.58 17.63
C GLY A 57 -17.36 12.52 18.16
N PHE A 58 -16.05 12.75 18.08
CA PHE A 58 -15.01 11.86 18.64
C PHE A 58 -14.67 12.27 20.07
N GLU A 59 -15.53 11.87 21.03
CA GLU A 59 -15.44 12.28 22.43
C GLU A 59 -14.12 11.89 23.11
N ASP A 60 -13.60 10.70 22.85
CA ASP A 60 -12.32 10.22 23.39
C ASP A 60 -11.13 11.11 22.97
N LEU A 61 -11.05 11.46 21.69
CA LEU A 61 -10.02 12.35 21.17
C LEU A 61 -10.24 13.80 21.63
N HIS A 62 -11.51 14.24 21.73
CA HIS A 62 -11.85 15.56 22.28
C HIS A 62 -11.36 15.71 23.72
N GLU A 63 -11.65 14.73 24.58
CA GLU A 63 -11.23 14.71 25.98
C GLU A 63 -9.71 14.65 26.13
N ALA A 64 -9.05 13.75 25.39
CA ALA A 64 -7.60 13.58 25.44
C ALA A 64 -6.87 14.86 24.97
N ALA A 65 -7.31 15.46 23.86
CA ALA A 65 -6.78 16.71 23.36
C ALA A 65 -7.05 17.88 24.32
N GLY A 66 -8.24 17.95 24.92
CA GLY A 66 -8.56 18.95 25.95
C GLY A 66 -7.67 18.83 27.19
N ALA A 67 -7.37 17.60 27.63
CA ALA A 67 -6.46 17.34 28.74
C ALA A 67 -5.02 17.76 28.42
N LEU A 68 -4.54 17.46 27.20
CA LEU A 68 -3.22 17.87 26.74
C LEU A 68 -3.10 19.39 26.61
N ALA A 69 -4.10 20.06 26.03
CA ALA A 69 -4.13 21.52 25.93
C ALA A 69 -4.11 22.22 27.30
N ALA A 70 -4.70 21.58 28.33
CA ALA A 70 -4.67 22.09 29.69
C ALA A 70 -3.32 21.88 30.39
N ARG A 71 -2.61 20.77 30.07
CA ARG A 71 -1.32 20.39 30.67
C ARG A 71 -0.39 19.75 29.63
N PRO A 72 0.26 20.55 28.77
CA PRO A 72 1.05 20.04 27.64
C PRO A 72 2.22 19.14 28.04
N GLU A 73 2.78 19.34 29.23
CA GLU A 73 3.94 18.59 29.73
C GLU A 73 3.58 17.33 30.51
N LYS A 74 2.30 17.03 30.74
CA LYS A 74 1.91 15.88 31.58
C LYS A 74 2.03 14.58 30.77
N ALA A 75 2.99 13.73 31.11
CA ALA A 75 3.22 12.40 30.50
C ALA A 75 1.93 11.63 30.16
N ARG A 76 0.99 11.53 31.11
CA ARG A 76 -0.28 10.83 30.89
C ARG A 76 -1.15 11.47 29.81
N ALA A 77 -1.22 12.81 29.77
CA ALA A 77 -1.99 13.52 28.76
C ALA A 77 -1.36 13.40 27.36
N LEU A 78 -0.03 13.38 27.29
CA LEU A 78 0.71 13.12 26.04
C LEU A 78 0.42 11.72 25.51
N TYR A 79 0.46 10.70 26.38
CA TYR A 79 0.14 9.32 26.02
C TYR A 79 -1.32 9.17 25.58
N ASP A 80 -2.28 9.64 26.39
CA ASP A 80 -3.72 9.50 26.08
C ASP A 80 -4.09 10.20 24.76
N PHE A 81 -3.49 11.37 24.49
CA PHE A 81 -3.65 12.06 23.20
C PHE A 81 -3.07 11.26 22.04
N GLY A 82 -1.84 10.76 22.17
CA GLY A 82 -1.21 9.94 21.12
C GLY A 82 -2.01 8.67 20.81
N TYR A 83 -2.45 7.96 21.84
CA TYR A 83 -3.30 6.78 21.71
C TYR A 83 -4.62 7.11 20.97
N ALA A 84 -5.33 8.17 21.39
CA ALA A 84 -6.57 8.57 20.73
C ALA A 84 -6.36 9.00 19.27
N CYS A 85 -5.24 9.67 18.95
CA CYS A 85 -4.89 10.03 17.58
C CYS A 85 -4.69 8.79 16.69
N ILE A 86 -4.04 7.74 17.19
CA ILE A 86 -3.86 6.48 16.48
C ILE A 86 -5.23 5.84 16.23
N GLU A 87 -6.06 5.66 17.26
CA GLU A 87 -7.38 5.01 17.14
C GLU A 87 -8.32 5.73 16.16
N ARG A 88 -8.17 7.05 16.01
CA ARG A 88 -8.98 7.88 15.09
C ARG A 88 -8.36 8.10 13.71
N GLY A 89 -7.32 7.36 13.36
CA GLY A 89 -6.75 7.41 12.00
C GLY A 89 -5.97 8.69 11.69
N VAL A 90 -5.48 9.39 12.71
CA VAL A 90 -4.59 10.56 12.56
C VAL A 90 -3.23 10.36 13.26
N PRO A 91 -2.51 9.25 12.97
CA PRO A 91 -1.29 8.88 13.69
C PRO A 91 -0.15 9.90 13.55
N TYR A 92 -0.07 10.67 12.46
CA TYR A 92 0.88 11.79 12.34
C TYR A 92 0.80 12.79 13.51
N LEU A 93 -0.38 13.02 14.09
CA LEU A 93 -0.54 13.90 15.27
C LEU A 93 -0.02 13.27 16.57
N ALA A 94 0.05 11.94 16.63
CA ALA A 94 0.50 11.22 17.81
C ALA A 94 2.01 11.30 18.01
N ILE A 95 2.79 11.40 16.92
CA ILE A 95 4.24 11.19 16.92
C ILE A 95 4.95 12.15 17.89
N SER A 96 4.71 13.46 17.79
CA SER A 96 5.38 14.43 18.67
C SER A 96 4.98 14.27 20.13
N ALA A 97 3.70 13.99 20.42
CA ALA A 97 3.25 13.78 21.79
C ALA A 97 3.88 12.51 22.40
N LEU A 98 3.93 11.41 21.65
CA LEU A 98 4.52 10.15 22.11
C LEU A 98 6.04 10.22 22.22
N ARG A 99 6.73 10.97 21.36
CA ARG A 99 8.17 11.28 21.52
C ARG A 99 8.45 11.99 22.84
N VAL A 100 7.67 13.00 23.18
CA VAL A 100 7.81 13.74 24.46
C VAL A 100 7.44 12.84 25.64
N ALA A 101 6.38 12.03 25.53
CA ALA A 101 6.04 11.06 26.58
C ALA A 101 7.17 10.05 26.82
N LEU A 102 7.80 9.55 25.75
CA LEU A 102 8.89 8.57 25.85
C LEU A 102 10.16 9.20 26.42
N SER A 103 10.46 10.46 26.12
CA SER A 103 11.60 11.15 26.73
C SER A 103 11.42 11.38 28.24
N GLN A 104 10.18 11.58 28.69
CA GLN A 104 9.84 11.69 30.11
C GLN A 104 9.82 10.32 30.82
N ALA A 105 9.51 9.24 30.10
CA ALA A 105 9.48 7.88 30.64
C ALA A 105 10.18 6.87 29.69
N PRO A 106 11.53 6.86 29.63
CA PRO A 106 12.29 6.09 28.64
C PRO A 106 12.08 4.57 28.67
N GLU A 107 11.72 4.05 29.85
CA GLU A 107 11.47 2.61 30.11
C GLU A 107 10.01 2.21 29.85
N SER A 108 9.16 3.14 29.42
CA SER A 108 7.74 2.86 29.18
C SER A 108 7.54 2.08 27.87
N VAL A 109 7.42 0.76 27.99
CA VAL A 109 7.13 -0.14 26.87
C VAL A 109 5.81 0.23 26.17
N ALA A 110 4.79 0.66 26.92
CA ALA A 110 3.52 1.09 26.35
C ALA A 110 3.70 2.29 25.41
N VAL A 111 4.42 3.33 25.85
CA VAL A 111 4.66 4.52 25.03
C VAL A 111 5.54 4.17 23.82
N LEU A 112 6.55 3.32 24.00
CA LEU A 112 7.41 2.84 22.91
C LEU A 112 6.58 2.16 21.82
N ARG A 113 5.70 1.21 22.19
CA ARG A 113 4.87 0.46 21.24
C ARG A 113 3.88 1.36 20.51
N GLU A 114 3.23 2.30 21.20
CA GLU A 114 2.34 3.27 20.55
C GLU A 114 3.11 4.18 19.57
N LEU A 115 4.32 4.62 19.92
CA LEU A 115 5.14 5.43 19.01
C LEU A 115 5.58 4.64 17.77
N VAL A 116 5.92 3.36 17.92
CA VAL A 116 6.21 2.45 16.79
C VAL A 116 4.98 2.29 15.91
N SER A 117 3.81 2.05 16.49
CA SER A 117 2.52 1.97 15.77
C SER A 117 2.22 3.24 14.98
N ALA A 118 2.44 4.43 15.58
CA ALA A 118 2.28 5.70 14.88
C ALA A 118 3.25 5.85 13.70
N TYR A 119 4.52 5.42 13.85
CA TYR A 119 5.47 5.43 12.74
C TYR A 119 5.07 4.47 11.61
N GLU A 120 4.64 3.25 11.94
CA GLU A 120 4.21 2.26 10.95
C GLU A 120 3.03 2.78 10.11
N ARG A 121 2.02 3.38 10.75
CA ARG A 121 0.85 3.92 10.04
C ARG A 121 1.16 5.13 9.16
N GLU A 122 2.25 5.84 9.43
CA GLU A 122 2.74 6.94 8.59
C GLU A 122 3.87 6.50 7.64
N GLY A 123 4.17 5.19 7.53
CA GLY A 123 5.23 4.65 6.68
C GLY A 123 6.66 5.03 7.11
N ARG A 124 6.84 5.56 8.33
CA ARG A 124 8.11 6.02 8.91
C ARG A 124 8.90 4.86 9.53
N HIS A 125 9.05 3.78 8.78
CA HIS A 125 9.66 2.53 9.25
C HIS A 125 11.14 2.68 9.64
N ARG A 126 11.85 3.65 9.06
CA ARG A 126 13.25 3.94 9.43
C ARG A 126 13.33 4.51 10.85
N GLU A 127 12.49 5.48 11.19
CA GLU A 127 12.44 6.03 12.54
C GLU A 127 12.01 5.00 13.58
N ALA A 128 11.07 4.11 13.24
CA ALA A 128 10.70 2.98 14.10
C ALA A 128 11.90 2.03 14.32
N THR A 129 12.64 1.71 13.26
CA THR A 129 13.84 0.87 13.31
C THR A 129 14.91 1.48 14.21
N ASP A 130 15.24 2.76 13.99
CA ASP A 130 16.26 3.47 14.77
C ASP A 130 15.88 3.53 16.27
N LEU A 131 14.60 3.77 16.56
CA LEU A 131 14.06 3.84 17.92
C LEU A 131 14.18 2.51 18.67
N LEU A 132 13.82 1.41 18.01
CA LEU A 132 13.86 0.06 18.56
C LEU A 132 15.30 -0.48 18.66
N ALA A 133 16.14 -0.24 17.65
CA ALA A 133 17.54 -0.64 17.64
C ALA A 133 18.33 0.02 18.79
N ALA A 134 18.04 1.28 19.10
CA ALA A 134 18.64 1.96 20.26
C ALA A 134 18.30 1.31 21.62
N ARG A 135 17.29 0.44 21.67
CA ARG A 135 16.79 -0.26 22.87
C ARG A 135 16.90 -1.78 22.76
N GLU A 136 17.72 -2.29 21.84
CA GLU A 136 17.80 -3.69 21.45
C GLU A 136 17.94 -4.68 22.64
N SER A 137 18.66 -4.28 23.70
CA SER A 137 18.90 -5.10 24.89
C SER A 137 17.66 -5.31 25.77
N GLY A 138 16.68 -4.41 25.68
CA GLY A 138 15.45 -4.45 26.48
C GLY A 138 14.24 -5.06 25.76
N LEU A 139 14.39 -5.43 24.48
CA LEU A 139 13.27 -5.95 23.69
C LEU A 139 12.94 -7.39 24.07
N THR A 140 11.68 -7.65 24.42
CA THR A 140 11.15 -9.01 24.43
C THR A 140 11.03 -9.52 22.99
N ASP A 141 11.04 -10.84 22.79
CA ASP A 141 10.94 -11.40 21.45
C ASP A 141 9.62 -11.01 20.77
N TRP A 142 8.52 -11.19 21.49
CA TRP A 142 7.17 -10.86 21.04
C TRP A 142 6.55 -9.77 21.94
N PRO A 143 6.03 -8.67 21.40
CA PRO A 143 6.10 -8.22 20.00
C PRO A 143 7.38 -7.43 19.65
N ASP A 144 8.23 -7.06 20.62
CA ASP A 144 9.18 -5.95 20.43
C ASP A 144 10.30 -6.24 19.41
N ARG A 145 10.96 -7.40 19.51
CA ARG A 145 11.98 -7.81 18.54
C ARG A 145 11.35 -8.13 17.18
N TYR A 146 10.16 -8.72 17.18
CA TYR A 146 9.36 -8.89 15.97
C TYR A 146 9.14 -7.54 15.25
N LEU A 147 8.73 -6.49 15.96
CA LEU A 147 8.51 -5.14 15.39
C LEU A 147 9.81 -4.57 14.82
N LEU A 148 10.95 -4.81 15.46
CA LEU A 148 12.25 -4.39 14.93
C LEU A 148 12.58 -5.10 13.60
N VAL A 149 12.34 -6.41 13.50
CA VAL A 149 12.53 -7.16 12.24
C VAL A 149 11.60 -6.63 11.16
N PHE A 150 10.32 -6.39 11.49
CA PHE A 150 9.32 -5.91 10.53
C PHE A 150 9.71 -4.53 9.98
N ASN A 151 10.03 -3.57 10.86
CA ASN A 151 10.40 -2.23 10.44
C ASN A 151 11.76 -2.18 9.72
N ALA A 152 12.70 -3.06 10.08
CA ALA A 152 13.96 -3.20 9.35
C ALA A 152 13.69 -3.68 7.91
N LEU A 153 12.80 -4.66 7.70
CA LEU A 153 12.37 -5.08 6.36
C LEU A 153 11.71 -3.93 5.60
N MET A 154 10.72 -3.26 6.20
CA MET A 154 9.98 -2.18 5.56
C MET A 154 10.79 -0.89 5.33
N SER A 155 11.95 -0.75 5.97
CA SER A 155 12.89 0.36 5.73
C SER A 155 14.09 0.00 4.84
N GLY A 156 14.20 -1.28 4.44
CA GLY A 156 15.24 -1.78 3.55
C GLY A 156 16.53 -2.24 4.24
N ASP A 157 16.57 -2.33 5.57
CA ASP A 157 17.72 -2.83 6.32
C ASP A 157 17.66 -4.36 6.49
N LEU A 158 17.93 -5.08 5.38
CA LEU A 158 17.93 -6.54 5.36
C LEU A 158 18.97 -7.15 6.30
N ALA A 159 20.11 -6.48 6.50
CA ALA A 159 21.17 -6.95 7.38
C ALA A 159 20.71 -6.96 8.85
N LEU A 160 20.09 -5.87 9.31
CA LEU A 160 19.49 -5.79 10.63
C LEU A 160 18.32 -6.77 10.78
N ALA A 161 17.42 -6.83 9.79
CA ALA A 161 16.27 -7.73 9.81
C ALA A 161 16.70 -9.20 10.01
N ARG A 162 17.68 -9.69 9.22
CA ARG A 162 18.22 -11.05 9.35
C ARG A 162 18.84 -11.31 10.72
N ARG A 163 19.69 -10.38 11.18
CA ARG A 163 20.34 -10.49 12.50
C ARG A 163 19.35 -10.60 13.64
N GLN A 164 18.28 -9.81 13.62
CA GLN A 164 17.27 -9.80 14.68
C GLN A 164 16.30 -10.99 14.56
N HIS A 165 15.95 -11.39 13.34
CA HIS A 165 15.12 -12.57 13.11
C HIS A 165 15.82 -13.85 13.58
N ALA A 166 17.13 -13.98 13.37
CA ALA A 166 17.91 -15.12 13.87
C ALA A 166 17.95 -15.22 15.41
N ARG A 167 17.58 -14.16 16.13
CA ARG A 167 17.50 -14.11 17.59
C ARG A 167 16.08 -14.25 18.12
N LEU A 168 15.09 -14.27 17.23
CA LEU A 168 13.68 -14.35 17.60
C LEU A 168 13.34 -15.81 17.91
N SER A 169 12.93 -16.08 19.15
CA SER A 169 12.46 -17.41 19.55
C SER A 169 11.10 -17.73 18.93
N ASP A 170 10.74 -19.01 18.86
CA ASP A 170 9.39 -19.41 18.48
C ASP A 170 8.36 -18.82 19.48
N PRO A 171 7.21 -18.33 19.00
CA PRO A 171 6.22 -17.71 19.88
C PRO A 171 5.51 -18.75 20.75
N ASP A 172 5.39 -18.45 22.03
CA ASP A 172 4.57 -19.26 22.97
C ASP A 172 3.07 -19.10 22.70
N ASP A 173 2.65 -17.92 22.22
CA ASP A 173 1.26 -17.61 21.88
C ASP A 173 1.01 -17.81 20.37
N ALA A 174 0.07 -18.69 20.05
CA ALA A 174 -0.32 -19.04 18.70
C ALA A 174 -0.76 -17.83 17.84
N MET A 175 -1.18 -16.73 18.46
CA MET A 175 -1.55 -15.50 17.75
C MET A 175 -0.39 -14.93 16.90
N TRP A 176 0.87 -15.22 17.26
CA TRP A 176 2.05 -14.71 16.58
C TRP A 176 2.55 -15.61 15.44
N LEU A 177 2.04 -16.84 15.32
CA LEU A 177 2.48 -17.79 14.29
C LEU A 177 2.29 -17.27 12.84
N PRO A 178 1.15 -16.66 12.46
CA PRO A 178 0.98 -16.13 11.11
C PRO A 178 1.99 -15.02 10.81
N THR A 179 2.24 -14.19 11.81
CA THR A 179 3.14 -13.05 11.76
C THR A 179 4.62 -13.47 11.63
N GLN A 180 5.05 -14.49 12.39
CA GLN A 180 6.36 -15.12 12.24
C GLN A 180 6.53 -15.71 10.83
N ALA A 181 5.52 -16.43 10.36
CA ALA A 181 5.55 -17.05 9.04
C ALA A 181 5.65 -16.01 7.92
N ARG A 182 4.97 -14.85 8.05
CA ARG A 182 5.06 -13.73 7.11
C ARG A 182 6.49 -13.17 7.04
N GLN A 183 7.13 -12.89 8.18
CA GLN A 183 8.51 -12.38 8.19
C GLN A 183 9.51 -13.35 7.58
N ARG A 184 9.40 -14.64 7.91
CA ARG A 184 10.23 -15.68 7.31
C ARG A 184 10.06 -15.70 5.78
N ARG A 185 8.83 -15.62 5.27
CA ARG A 185 8.56 -15.53 3.82
C ARG A 185 9.21 -14.30 3.20
N MET A 186 9.14 -13.13 3.84
CA MET A 186 9.78 -11.91 3.34
C MET A 186 11.30 -12.08 3.25
N LEU A 187 11.94 -12.67 4.27
CA LEU A 187 13.38 -12.90 4.28
C LEU A 187 13.83 -13.95 3.24
N GLU A 188 13.04 -15.01 3.05
CA GLU A 188 13.25 -16.01 1.99
C GLU A 188 13.16 -15.37 0.60
N ARG A 189 12.12 -14.55 0.37
CA ARG A 189 11.94 -13.83 -0.90
C ARG A 189 13.08 -12.84 -1.17
N ALA A 190 13.54 -12.12 -0.15
CA ALA A 190 14.70 -11.25 -0.26
C ALA A 190 15.95 -12.04 -0.67
N ALA A 191 16.24 -13.16 -0.01
CA ALA A 191 17.38 -14.01 -0.37
C ALA A 191 17.29 -14.57 -1.81
N SER A 192 16.08 -14.86 -2.32
CA SER A 192 15.88 -15.30 -3.70
C SER A 192 16.00 -14.17 -4.73
N ALA A 193 15.66 -12.93 -4.36
CA ALA A 193 15.70 -11.77 -5.27
C ALA A 193 17.08 -11.09 -5.33
N GLU A 194 17.84 -11.06 -4.23
CA GLU A 194 19.16 -10.41 -4.13
C GLU A 194 20.15 -10.71 -5.29
N PRO A 195 20.22 -11.92 -5.87
CA PRO A 195 21.13 -12.20 -6.97
C PRO A 195 20.84 -11.41 -8.26
N VAL A 196 19.62 -10.91 -8.44
CA VAL A 196 19.13 -10.26 -9.68
C VAL A 196 18.48 -8.91 -9.42
N SER A 197 18.40 -8.48 -8.16
CA SER A 197 17.69 -7.30 -7.69
C SER A 197 18.56 -6.59 -6.65
N PRO A 198 18.90 -5.30 -6.80
CA PRO A 198 19.74 -4.61 -5.84
C PRO A 198 19.08 -4.45 -4.47
N LEU A 199 17.74 -4.49 -4.39
CA LEU A 199 16.94 -4.28 -3.19
C LEU A 199 17.31 -2.99 -2.44
N ASP A 200 17.69 -1.95 -3.19
CA ASP A 200 17.90 -0.61 -2.67
C ASP A 200 16.59 0.20 -2.62
N ARG A 201 16.67 1.50 -2.36
CA ARG A 201 15.48 2.37 -2.25
C ARG A 201 14.83 2.72 -3.59
N GLY A 202 15.45 2.35 -4.72
CA GLY A 202 14.89 2.53 -6.07
C GLY A 202 14.31 1.24 -6.66
N ASP A 203 14.53 0.09 -6.03
CA ASP A 203 14.15 -1.22 -6.56
C ASP A 203 12.68 -1.59 -6.27
N LEU A 204 11.76 -0.96 -7.00
CA LEU A 204 10.33 -1.18 -6.83
C LEU A 204 9.93 -2.66 -7.04
N ARG A 205 10.39 -3.28 -8.13
CA ARG A 205 10.04 -4.67 -8.46
C ARG A 205 10.53 -5.63 -7.39
N GLY A 206 11.79 -5.50 -6.97
CA GLY A 206 12.36 -6.33 -5.92
C GLY A 206 11.59 -6.21 -4.62
N TRP A 207 11.26 -4.99 -4.19
CA TRP A 207 10.52 -4.77 -2.94
C TRP A 207 9.07 -5.23 -2.99
N GLN A 208 8.36 -5.07 -4.11
CA GLN A 208 7.01 -5.64 -4.29
C GLN A 208 7.01 -7.15 -4.10
N TYR A 209 8.02 -7.82 -4.67
CA TYR A 209 8.19 -9.24 -4.48
C TYR A 209 8.53 -9.61 -3.03
N VAL A 210 9.47 -8.91 -2.39
CA VAL A 210 9.86 -9.20 -1.00
C VAL A 210 8.67 -9.09 -0.04
N ILE A 211 7.92 -8.00 -0.11
CA ILE A 211 6.84 -7.73 0.86
C ILE A 211 5.58 -8.58 0.59
N GLY A 212 5.17 -8.72 -0.67
CA GLY A 212 3.91 -9.37 -1.06
C GLY A 212 4.07 -10.75 -1.68
N GLY A 213 5.20 -11.00 -2.34
CA GLY A 213 5.36 -12.14 -3.25
C GLY A 213 4.83 -11.84 -4.65
N THR A 214 4.48 -10.58 -4.92
CA THR A 214 3.93 -10.10 -6.18
C THR A 214 5.04 -9.82 -7.18
N VAL A 215 4.92 -10.40 -8.37
CA VAL A 215 5.78 -10.03 -9.50
C VAL A 215 5.20 -8.82 -10.23
N LEU A 216 5.90 -7.68 -10.18
CA LEU A 216 5.54 -6.47 -10.93
C LEU A 216 6.03 -6.58 -12.39
N GLY A 217 5.06 -6.61 -13.31
CA GLY A 217 5.27 -6.79 -14.74
C GLY A 217 5.98 -5.61 -15.40
N SER A 218 5.49 -4.40 -15.16
CA SER A 218 6.03 -3.18 -15.78
C SER A 218 6.26 -2.05 -14.78
N MET A 219 7.28 -1.23 -15.03
CA MET A 219 7.49 0.05 -14.35
C MET A 219 6.92 1.19 -15.19
N SER A 220 6.31 2.19 -14.54
CA SER A 220 5.87 3.42 -15.21
C SER A 220 7.08 4.12 -15.86
N PRO A 221 7.00 4.50 -17.14
CA PRO A 221 8.08 5.18 -17.83
C PRO A 221 8.08 6.70 -17.55
N TYR A 222 7.32 7.17 -16.55
CA TYR A 222 7.14 8.57 -16.21
C TYR A 222 7.41 8.84 -14.72
N GLY A 223 8.02 9.99 -14.43
CA GLY A 223 8.10 10.58 -13.09
C GLY A 223 8.98 9.79 -12.12
N PHE A 224 9.91 8.98 -12.62
CA PHE A 224 10.80 8.17 -11.77
C PHE A 224 11.56 9.03 -10.77
N ASP A 225 12.28 10.05 -11.25
CA ASP A 225 13.05 10.99 -10.43
C ASP A 225 12.17 12.03 -9.72
N ALA A 226 10.92 12.20 -10.17
CA ALA A 226 9.90 13.03 -9.50
C ALA A 226 9.27 12.33 -8.28
N GLY A 227 9.80 11.17 -7.89
CA GLY A 227 9.38 10.45 -6.69
C GLY A 227 8.23 9.48 -6.92
N MET A 228 7.90 9.10 -8.16
CA MET A 228 6.97 8.00 -8.42
C MET A 228 7.64 6.64 -8.42
N ALA A 229 8.95 6.61 -8.68
CA ALA A 229 9.80 5.40 -8.62
C ALA A 229 9.21 4.20 -9.38
N GLY A 230 8.63 4.43 -10.57
CA GLY A 230 8.06 3.37 -11.42
C GLY A 230 6.56 3.10 -11.20
N ARG A 231 5.83 3.96 -10.47
CA ARG A 231 4.38 3.90 -10.30
C ARG A 231 3.67 4.99 -11.11
N TYR A 232 2.46 4.73 -11.58
CA TYR A 232 1.64 5.76 -12.23
C TYR A 232 0.93 6.62 -11.17
N ALA A 233 1.03 7.94 -11.28
CA ALA A 233 0.26 8.86 -10.44
C ALA A 233 -1.20 8.91 -10.89
N TRP A 234 -1.39 9.19 -12.18
CA TRP A 234 -2.66 9.14 -12.88
C TRP A 234 -2.44 8.34 -14.17
N LEU A 235 -3.29 7.34 -14.41
CA LEU A 235 -3.26 6.52 -15.61
C LEU A 235 -4.59 6.64 -16.34
N GLN A 236 -4.53 7.13 -17.57
CA GLN A 236 -5.61 6.94 -18.52
C GLN A 236 -5.23 5.72 -19.36
N ASP A 237 -5.75 4.55 -18.98
CA ASP A 237 -5.27 3.26 -19.50
C ASP A 237 -5.69 3.05 -20.96
N SER A 238 -5.07 2.10 -21.65
CA SER A 238 -5.29 1.84 -23.07
C SER A 238 -5.32 0.34 -23.39
N HIS A 239 -5.88 -0.01 -24.55
CA HIS A 239 -5.83 -1.39 -25.05
C HIS A 239 -4.38 -1.86 -25.28
N ASP A 240 -3.50 -0.97 -25.74
CA ASP A 240 -2.06 -1.21 -25.91
C ASP A 240 -1.40 -1.66 -24.59
N GLN A 241 -1.66 -0.91 -23.52
CA GLN A 241 -1.13 -1.19 -22.19
C GLN A 241 -1.74 -2.47 -21.59
N CYS A 242 -3.04 -2.73 -21.80
CA CYS A 242 -3.69 -4.00 -21.45
C CYS A 242 -3.01 -5.20 -22.15
N LEU A 243 -2.78 -5.11 -23.46
CA LEU A 243 -2.10 -6.16 -24.22
C LEU A 243 -0.67 -6.38 -23.71
N ARG A 244 0.07 -5.29 -23.47
CA ARG A 244 1.41 -5.35 -22.88
C ARG A 244 1.40 -6.02 -21.51
N GLY A 245 0.43 -5.70 -20.64
CA GLY A 245 0.23 -6.34 -19.35
C GLY A 245 0.03 -7.86 -19.47
N LEU A 246 -0.80 -8.31 -20.40
CA LEU A 246 -1.04 -9.73 -20.65
C LEU A 246 0.18 -10.46 -21.24
N LEU A 247 0.94 -9.81 -22.12
CA LEU A 247 2.21 -10.36 -22.64
C LEU A 247 3.28 -10.47 -21.53
N ARG A 248 3.31 -9.51 -20.60
CA ARG A 248 4.16 -9.59 -19.40
C ARG A 248 3.71 -10.72 -18.49
N LEU A 249 2.40 -10.90 -18.25
CA LEU A 249 1.86 -12.07 -17.53
C LEU A 249 2.33 -13.38 -18.18
N LYS A 250 2.20 -13.52 -19.50
CA LYS A 250 2.69 -14.70 -20.22
C LYS A 250 4.18 -14.95 -19.96
N THR A 251 4.99 -13.89 -20.03
CA THR A 251 6.44 -13.95 -19.73
C THR A 251 6.70 -14.45 -18.31
N VAL A 252 5.92 -13.98 -17.32
CA VAL A 252 6.01 -14.46 -15.92
C VAL A 252 5.66 -15.94 -15.82
N LEU A 253 4.57 -16.39 -16.44
CA LEU A 253 4.16 -17.80 -16.42
C LEU A 253 5.22 -18.70 -17.07
N ASP A 254 5.77 -18.28 -18.21
CA ASP A 254 6.80 -19.02 -18.95
C ASP A 254 8.09 -19.14 -18.14
N ALA A 255 8.61 -18.02 -17.61
CA ALA A 255 9.86 -17.97 -16.83
C ALA A 255 9.76 -18.72 -15.50
N ALA A 256 8.59 -18.69 -14.85
CA ALA A 256 8.34 -19.45 -13.64
C ALA A 256 8.15 -20.95 -13.89
N GLY A 257 7.87 -21.36 -15.13
CA GLY A 257 7.50 -22.74 -15.47
C GLY A 257 6.07 -23.10 -15.05
N ALA A 258 5.21 -22.11 -14.79
CA ALA A 258 3.81 -22.33 -14.47
C ALA A 258 3.02 -22.72 -15.72
N ARG A 259 2.10 -23.69 -15.60
CA ARG A 259 1.33 -24.24 -16.71
C ARG A 259 -0.16 -24.32 -16.36
N PRO A 260 -0.85 -23.18 -16.24
CA PRO A 260 -2.30 -23.19 -16.04
C PRO A 260 -3.00 -23.86 -17.22
N THR A 261 -4.14 -24.47 -16.95
CA THR A 261 -4.98 -25.21 -17.90
C THR A 261 -6.26 -24.44 -18.26
N SER A 262 -6.57 -23.35 -17.55
CA SER A 262 -7.68 -22.44 -17.84
C SER A 262 -7.36 -21.00 -17.46
N VAL A 263 -8.16 -20.07 -17.98
CA VAL A 263 -8.29 -18.72 -17.44
C VAL A 263 -9.62 -18.59 -16.73
N THR A 264 -9.59 -18.14 -15.49
CA THR A 264 -10.77 -17.92 -14.66
C THR A 264 -11.26 -16.47 -14.76
N LEU A 265 -12.54 -16.33 -15.13
CA LEU A 265 -13.23 -15.05 -15.28
C LEU A 265 -13.92 -14.67 -13.97
N LEU A 266 -13.53 -13.53 -13.42
CA LEU A 266 -14.28 -12.83 -12.38
C LEU A 266 -15.59 -12.24 -12.97
N PRO A 267 -16.60 -11.92 -12.15
CA PRO A 267 -17.92 -11.56 -12.67
C PRO A 267 -18.05 -10.08 -13.08
N ASP A 268 -17.19 -9.19 -12.61
CA ASP A 268 -17.19 -7.78 -12.98
C ASP A 268 -16.75 -7.59 -14.45
N ARG A 269 -17.31 -6.58 -15.09
CA ARG A 269 -17.14 -6.35 -16.54
C ARG A 269 -15.67 -6.13 -16.93
N SER A 270 -14.96 -5.30 -16.18
CA SER A 270 -13.56 -4.97 -16.42
C SER A 270 -12.67 -6.22 -16.43
N SER A 271 -12.80 -7.07 -15.42
CA SER A 271 -12.06 -8.33 -15.32
C SER A 271 -12.52 -9.37 -16.34
N ARG A 272 -13.79 -9.39 -16.74
CA ARG A 272 -14.28 -10.26 -17.83
C ARG A 272 -13.66 -9.91 -19.18
N ILE A 273 -13.58 -8.63 -19.52
CA ILE A 273 -12.95 -8.16 -20.77
C ILE A 273 -11.50 -8.65 -20.81
N LEU A 274 -10.74 -8.36 -19.75
CA LEU A 274 -9.32 -8.70 -19.69
C LEU A 274 -9.09 -10.22 -19.62
N GLY A 275 -9.90 -10.95 -18.86
CA GLY A 275 -9.85 -12.40 -18.76
C GLY A 275 -10.15 -13.11 -20.09
N LEU A 276 -11.07 -12.59 -20.89
CA LEU A 276 -11.34 -13.11 -22.24
C LEU A 276 -10.13 -12.91 -23.17
N ALA A 277 -9.53 -11.73 -23.15
CA ALA A 277 -8.32 -11.46 -23.93
C ALA A 277 -7.15 -12.37 -23.47
N ALA A 278 -6.99 -12.57 -22.15
CA ALA A 278 -5.98 -13.45 -21.59
C ALA A 278 -6.18 -14.91 -22.02
N ALA A 279 -7.43 -15.40 -22.02
CA ALA A 279 -7.75 -16.76 -22.45
C ALA A 279 -7.35 -17.02 -23.90
N GLU A 280 -7.66 -16.09 -24.79
CA GLU A 280 -7.29 -16.19 -26.20
C GLU A 280 -5.77 -16.06 -26.42
N LEU A 281 -5.11 -15.10 -25.74
CA LEU A 281 -3.66 -14.91 -25.82
C LEU A 281 -2.88 -16.13 -25.33
N LEU A 282 -3.32 -16.74 -24.22
CA LEU A 282 -2.69 -17.93 -23.62
C LEU A 282 -3.15 -19.24 -24.27
N GLN A 283 -4.14 -19.19 -25.16
CA GLN A 283 -4.76 -20.35 -25.81
C GLN A 283 -5.34 -21.35 -24.80
N LEU A 284 -6.03 -20.82 -23.78
CA LEU A 284 -6.65 -21.58 -22.70
C LEU A 284 -8.17 -21.39 -22.70
N PRO A 285 -8.95 -22.37 -22.23
CA PRO A 285 -10.38 -22.20 -22.03
C PRO A 285 -10.68 -21.12 -20.98
N ALA A 286 -11.68 -20.29 -21.26
CA ALA A 286 -12.20 -19.29 -20.34
C ALA A 286 -13.35 -19.87 -19.50
N GLU A 287 -13.24 -19.75 -18.20
CA GLU A 287 -14.07 -20.49 -17.25
C GLU A 287 -14.58 -19.59 -16.12
N PRO A 288 -15.81 -19.78 -15.61
CA PRO A 288 -16.30 -18.99 -14.47
C PRO A 288 -15.49 -19.21 -13.18
N PHE A 289 -15.41 -18.18 -12.34
CA PHE A 289 -14.76 -18.25 -11.04
C PHE A 289 -15.37 -19.28 -10.10
N THR A 290 -14.51 -20.15 -9.58
CA THR A 290 -14.73 -20.94 -8.36
C THR A 290 -13.44 -20.90 -7.54
N PRO A 291 -13.53 -20.76 -6.20
CA PRO A 291 -12.35 -20.53 -5.35
C PRO A 291 -11.39 -21.72 -5.30
N ASP A 292 -11.93 -22.93 -5.45
CA ASP A 292 -11.23 -24.22 -5.39
C ASP A 292 -10.59 -24.65 -6.71
N ARG A 293 -10.71 -23.86 -7.78
CA ARG A 293 -10.18 -24.24 -9.08
C ARG A 293 -8.65 -24.25 -9.06
N GLU A 294 -8.11 -25.42 -9.34
CA GLU A 294 -6.68 -25.67 -9.47
C GLU A 294 -6.16 -25.30 -10.87
N ASP A 295 -4.84 -25.13 -10.99
CA ASP A 295 -4.13 -24.94 -12.26
C ASP A 295 -4.80 -23.91 -13.19
N THR A 296 -5.13 -22.73 -12.66
CA THR A 296 -5.82 -21.67 -13.41
C THR A 296 -5.16 -20.32 -13.16
N VAL A 297 -5.28 -19.41 -14.12
CA VAL A 297 -4.97 -18.00 -13.90
C VAL A 297 -6.27 -17.20 -13.76
N VAL A 298 -6.48 -16.59 -12.60
CA VAL A 298 -7.55 -15.63 -12.35
C VAL A 298 -7.05 -14.26 -12.77
N VAL A 299 -7.79 -13.60 -13.66
CA VAL A 299 -7.40 -12.29 -14.20
C VAL A 299 -8.40 -11.24 -13.72
N ALA A 300 -7.89 -10.26 -12.97
CA ALA A 300 -8.61 -9.07 -12.54
C ALA A 300 -8.08 -7.85 -13.29
N TYR A 301 -8.97 -6.91 -13.62
CA TYR A 301 -8.52 -5.57 -14.04
C TYR A 301 -8.07 -4.76 -12.80
N ASP A 302 -8.97 -4.61 -11.83
CA ASP A 302 -8.74 -3.96 -10.52
C ASP A 302 -9.49 -4.77 -9.45
N LEU A 303 -8.78 -5.26 -8.42
CA LEU A 303 -9.36 -6.08 -7.35
C LEU A 303 -10.27 -5.28 -6.40
N ASN A 304 -10.09 -3.96 -6.29
CA ASN A 304 -10.97 -3.11 -5.50
C ASN A 304 -12.35 -2.95 -6.17
N GLU A 305 -12.40 -2.87 -7.49
CA GLU A 305 -13.68 -2.89 -8.24
C GLU A 305 -14.44 -4.19 -7.99
N VAL A 306 -13.72 -5.33 -8.02
CA VAL A 306 -14.30 -6.65 -7.72
C VAL A 306 -14.82 -6.68 -6.28
N ALA A 307 -14.05 -6.17 -5.32
CA ALA A 307 -14.46 -6.11 -3.91
C ALA A 307 -15.71 -5.24 -3.68
N ALA A 308 -15.88 -4.18 -4.46
CA ALA A 308 -17.00 -3.25 -4.36
C ALA A 308 -18.28 -3.75 -5.06
N ALA A 309 -18.17 -4.73 -5.97
CA ALA A 309 -19.30 -5.29 -6.68
C ALA A 309 -20.20 -6.18 -5.79
N ASP A 310 -21.43 -6.44 -6.24
CA ASP A 310 -22.37 -7.34 -5.56
C ASP A 310 -21.77 -8.77 -5.46
N GLY A 311 -21.66 -9.29 -4.23
CA GLY A 311 -21.00 -10.58 -3.96
C GLY A 311 -19.46 -10.53 -4.00
N GLY A 312 -18.88 -9.36 -4.25
CA GLY A 312 -17.44 -9.09 -4.27
C GLY A 312 -16.68 -9.57 -3.04
N PRO A 313 -17.13 -9.27 -1.80
CA PRO A 313 -16.43 -9.70 -0.59
C PRO A 313 -16.25 -11.22 -0.48
N ASP A 314 -17.23 -12.01 -0.91
CA ASP A 314 -17.15 -13.49 -0.89
C ASP A 314 -16.18 -14.01 -1.95
N ILE A 315 -16.16 -13.39 -3.14
CA ILE A 315 -15.22 -13.72 -4.23
C ILE A 315 -13.78 -13.45 -3.79
N ILE A 316 -13.55 -12.25 -3.26
CA ILE A 316 -12.24 -11.83 -2.77
C ILE A 316 -11.80 -12.69 -1.58
N GLY A 317 -12.71 -13.02 -0.66
CA GLY A 317 -12.44 -13.97 0.41
C GLY A 317 -12.02 -15.34 -0.11
N GLY A 318 -12.67 -15.82 -1.18
CA GLY A 318 -12.32 -17.06 -1.87
C GLY A 318 -10.96 -17.04 -2.58
N LEU A 319 -10.36 -15.88 -2.80
CA LEU A 319 -9.01 -15.71 -3.36
C LEU A 319 -7.91 -15.61 -2.28
N PHE A 320 -8.26 -15.50 -1.00
CA PHE A 320 -7.26 -15.32 0.06
C PHE A 320 -6.31 -16.52 0.20
N GLU A 321 -6.88 -17.73 0.27
CA GLU A 321 -6.14 -18.99 0.23
C GLU A 321 -5.90 -19.39 -1.23
N ARG A 322 -4.71 -19.91 -1.54
CA ARG A 322 -4.42 -20.39 -2.91
C ARG A 322 -4.88 -21.84 -3.06
N ALA A 323 -5.73 -22.09 -4.05
CA ALA A 323 -5.85 -23.43 -4.62
C ALA A 323 -4.52 -23.85 -5.29
N PRO A 324 -4.15 -25.14 -5.28
CA PRO A 324 -2.96 -25.63 -5.99
C PRO A 324 -2.89 -25.15 -7.44
N GLY A 325 -1.76 -24.56 -7.85
CA GLY A 325 -1.57 -24.07 -9.22
C GLY A 325 -2.42 -22.84 -9.60
N GLN A 326 -3.23 -22.29 -8.70
CA GLN A 326 -4.00 -21.07 -8.93
C GLN A 326 -3.10 -19.84 -8.82
N ILE A 327 -3.17 -18.98 -9.84
CA ILE A 327 -2.40 -17.74 -9.94
C ILE A 327 -3.37 -16.58 -10.05
N LEU A 328 -3.24 -15.58 -9.19
CA LEU A 328 -4.00 -14.34 -9.28
C LEU A 328 -3.17 -13.26 -9.96
N HIS A 329 -3.65 -12.76 -11.10
CA HIS A 329 -3.08 -11.62 -11.80
C HIS A 329 -4.03 -10.43 -11.75
N GLU A 330 -3.50 -9.27 -11.39
CA GLU A 330 -4.21 -8.00 -11.44
C GLU A 330 -3.51 -7.07 -12.43
N HIS A 331 -4.25 -6.43 -13.33
CA HIS A 331 -3.64 -5.52 -14.29
C HIS A 331 -3.22 -4.21 -13.63
N ALA A 332 -4.17 -3.51 -13.01
CA ALA A 332 -3.97 -2.17 -12.47
C ALA A 332 -4.20 -2.17 -10.95
N SER A 333 -3.12 -2.40 -10.18
CA SER A 333 -3.20 -2.43 -8.71
C SER A 333 -2.97 -1.05 -8.10
N ASN A 334 -3.88 -0.61 -7.23
CA ASN A 334 -3.76 0.68 -6.57
C ASN A 334 -2.77 0.61 -5.39
N TRP A 335 -1.63 1.29 -5.46
CA TRP A 335 -0.63 1.24 -4.39
C TRP A 335 -0.96 2.15 -3.19
N THR A 336 -1.90 3.09 -3.36
CA THR A 336 -2.36 4.01 -2.30
C THR A 336 -3.61 3.55 -1.57
N ASP A 337 -4.33 2.61 -2.18
CA ASP A 337 -5.48 1.89 -1.64
C ASP A 337 -5.37 0.40 -2.04
N PRO A 338 -4.39 -0.33 -1.48
CA PRO A 338 -4.06 -1.68 -1.91
C PRO A 338 -5.22 -2.65 -1.66
N PRO A 339 -5.44 -3.63 -2.56
CA PRO A 339 -6.52 -4.58 -2.40
C PRO A 339 -6.37 -5.43 -1.14
N VAL A 340 -7.52 -5.90 -0.64
CA VAL A 340 -7.58 -6.73 0.58
C VAL A 340 -6.94 -8.11 0.39
N VAL A 341 -6.75 -8.54 -0.86
CA VAL A 341 -5.90 -9.69 -1.22
C VAL A 341 -4.80 -9.23 -2.17
N THR A 342 -3.58 -9.73 -1.95
CA THR A 342 -2.42 -9.39 -2.78
C THR A 342 -2.30 -10.35 -3.97
N ALA A 343 -2.32 -9.80 -5.19
CA ALA A 343 -2.14 -10.59 -6.41
C ALA A 343 -0.72 -11.22 -6.47
N ASP A 344 -0.63 -12.40 -7.10
CA ASP A 344 0.63 -13.11 -7.30
C ASP A 344 1.50 -12.45 -8.39
N SER A 345 0.83 -11.75 -9.31
CA SER A 345 1.44 -10.90 -10.34
C SER A 345 0.58 -9.65 -10.57
N VAL A 346 1.23 -8.51 -10.79
CA VAL A 346 0.57 -7.26 -11.14
C VAL A 346 1.17 -6.71 -12.43
N ALA A 347 0.37 -6.23 -13.38
CA ALA A 347 0.93 -5.63 -14.60
C ALA A 347 1.56 -4.26 -14.31
N LEU A 348 0.87 -3.38 -13.59
CA LEU A 348 1.33 -2.04 -13.20
C LEU A 348 0.76 -1.58 -11.84
N LEU A 349 1.44 -0.61 -11.23
CA LEU A 349 0.97 0.06 -10.02
C LEU A 349 0.49 1.48 -10.35
N HIS A 350 -0.68 1.86 -9.84
CA HIS A 350 -1.25 3.19 -10.02
C HIS A 350 -1.76 3.79 -8.71
N GLN A 351 -1.94 5.10 -8.67
CA GLN A 351 -2.71 5.76 -7.61
C GLN A 351 -4.15 6.05 -8.04
N SER A 352 -4.34 6.39 -9.31
CA SER A 352 -5.66 6.52 -9.93
C SER A 352 -5.58 6.06 -11.37
N ALA A 353 -6.55 5.27 -11.79
CA ALA A 353 -6.65 4.76 -13.14
C ALA A 353 -8.07 4.93 -13.67
N ALA A 354 -8.20 5.11 -14.98
CA ALA A 354 -9.45 4.97 -15.70
C ALA A 354 -9.26 3.89 -16.77
N ALA A 355 -10.12 2.88 -16.77
CA ALA A 355 -10.02 1.78 -17.73
C ALA A 355 -10.37 2.24 -19.15
N PRO A 356 -9.86 1.55 -20.20
CA PRO A 356 -10.07 1.97 -21.59
C PRO A 356 -11.55 2.17 -21.96
N TRP A 357 -12.43 1.35 -21.37
CA TRP A 357 -13.88 1.33 -21.61
C TRP A 357 -14.70 2.27 -20.71
N GLU A 358 -14.12 3.00 -19.75
CA GLU A 358 -14.89 3.82 -18.79
C GLU A 358 -15.22 5.25 -19.27
N GLY A 359 -14.90 5.56 -20.52
CA GLY A 359 -15.03 6.92 -21.04
C GLY A 359 -13.79 7.74 -20.73
N GLN A 360 -13.04 8.03 -21.79
CA GLN A 360 -11.71 8.64 -21.76
C GLN A 360 -11.81 10.17 -21.69
N LEU A 361 -10.93 10.82 -20.93
CA LEU A 361 -10.81 12.28 -20.97
C LEU A 361 -10.15 12.71 -22.29
N ARG A 362 -10.70 13.73 -22.93
CA ARG A 362 -10.18 14.32 -24.16
C ARG A 362 -10.16 15.84 -23.98
N ALA A 363 -9.05 16.46 -24.33
CA ALA A 363 -8.97 17.90 -24.41
C ALA A 363 -9.51 18.36 -25.78
N ASP A 364 -10.48 19.26 -25.76
CA ASP A 364 -10.99 19.90 -26.96
C ASP A 364 -10.09 21.04 -27.42
N GLY A 365 -10.31 21.52 -28.65
CA GLY A 365 -9.50 22.57 -29.26
C GLY A 365 -9.53 23.92 -28.54
N ASP A 366 -10.46 24.13 -27.62
CA ASP A 366 -10.56 25.32 -26.75
C ASP A 366 -9.91 25.12 -25.36
N GLY A 367 -9.34 23.94 -25.10
CA GLY A 367 -8.71 23.59 -23.82
C GLY A 367 -9.69 23.11 -22.75
N SER A 368 -10.99 22.98 -23.06
CA SER A 368 -11.92 22.27 -22.20
C SER A 368 -11.63 20.76 -22.21
N VAL A 369 -11.93 20.08 -21.11
CA VAL A 369 -11.74 18.64 -20.97
C VAL A 369 -13.11 17.99 -20.87
N GLU A 370 -13.46 17.18 -21.86
CA GLU A 370 -14.69 16.40 -21.87
C GLU A 370 -14.38 14.92 -21.61
N ARG A 371 -15.29 14.25 -20.90
CA ARG A 371 -15.25 12.79 -20.73
C ARG A 371 -16.11 12.15 -21.81
N GLY A 372 -15.49 11.31 -22.64
CA GLY A 372 -16.21 10.50 -23.62
C GLY A 372 -17.20 9.53 -22.97
N ALA A 373 -18.16 9.04 -23.76
CA ALA A 373 -19.07 8.00 -23.30
C ALA A 373 -18.31 6.69 -23.02
N PRO A 374 -18.74 5.89 -22.02
CA PRO A 374 -18.24 4.53 -21.82
C PRO A 374 -18.46 3.63 -23.04
N ASP A 375 -17.63 2.60 -23.16
CA ASP A 375 -17.76 1.58 -24.20
C ASP A 375 -18.64 0.41 -23.70
N ASP A 376 -19.90 0.45 -24.12
CA ASP A 376 -20.92 -0.54 -23.76
C ASP A 376 -20.98 -1.73 -24.74
N ARG A 377 -20.05 -1.85 -25.69
CA ARG A 377 -19.99 -3.01 -26.61
C ARG A 377 -19.81 -4.33 -25.84
N PRO A 378 -20.22 -5.49 -26.39
CA PRO A 378 -20.00 -6.79 -25.73
C PRO A 378 -18.53 -7.01 -25.32
N GLU A 379 -18.30 -7.64 -24.17
CA GLU A 379 -16.94 -7.79 -23.59
C GLU A 379 -15.97 -8.49 -24.55
N ARG A 380 -16.47 -9.42 -25.35
CA ARG A 380 -15.68 -10.14 -26.37
C ARG A 380 -15.17 -9.24 -27.50
N GLU A 381 -15.93 -8.21 -27.88
CA GLU A 381 -15.49 -7.26 -28.91
C GLU A 381 -14.36 -6.39 -28.38
N ILE A 382 -14.48 -5.91 -27.14
CA ILE A 382 -13.43 -5.12 -26.49
C ILE A 382 -12.16 -5.99 -26.26
N ALA A 383 -12.33 -7.25 -25.86
CA ALA A 383 -11.21 -8.19 -25.74
C ALA A 383 -10.46 -8.39 -27.06
N ALA A 384 -11.18 -8.46 -28.20
CA ALA A 384 -10.56 -8.55 -29.52
C ALA A 384 -9.79 -7.28 -29.92
N ASP A 385 -10.28 -6.10 -29.51
CA ASP A 385 -9.57 -4.84 -29.70
C ASP A 385 -8.25 -4.81 -28.91
N ILE A 386 -8.23 -5.35 -27.67
CA ILE A 386 -6.99 -5.53 -26.89
C ILE A 386 -6.01 -6.42 -27.65
N LEU A 387 -6.45 -7.55 -28.20
CA LEU A 387 -5.56 -8.47 -28.93
C LEU A 387 -5.03 -7.90 -30.25
N SER A 388 -5.71 -6.89 -30.80
CA SER A 388 -5.33 -6.21 -32.04
C SER A 388 -4.50 -4.94 -31.81
N ALA A 389 -4.25 -4.60 -30.55
CA ALA A 389 -3.55 -3.39 -30.12
C ALA A 389 -2.03 -3.44 -30.38
N ASP A 390 -1.33 -2.32 -30.20
CA ASP A 390 0.13 -2.25 -30.30
C ASP A 390 0.76 -2.33 -28.89
N ALA A 391 1.41 -3.45 -28.58
CA ALA A 391 2.05 -3.64 -27.27
C ALA A 391 3.44 -2.99 -27.14
N SER A 392 3.85 -2.18 -28.12
CA SER A 392 5.15 -1.49 -28.10
C SER A 392 5.29 -0.65 -26.83
N PRO A 393 6.46 -0.69 -26.17
CA PRO A 393 6.65 0.06 -24.95
C PRO A 393 6.66 1.57 -25.22
N ASP A 394 5.92 2.31 -24.41
CA ASP A 394 6.04 3.78 -24.34
C ASP A 394 7.48 4.16 -23.92
N GLU A 395 8.09 5.08 -24.66
CA GLU A 395 9.45 5.60 -24.40
C GLU A 395 9.49 6.46 -23.13
N GLY A 396 8.36 7.06 -22.74
CA GLY A 396 8.22 7.89 -21.56
C GLY A 396 9.11 9.12 -21.53
N ASP A 397 9.56 9.49 -20.33
CA ASP A 397 10.41 10.68 -20.10
C ASP A 397 11.92 10.38 -20.08
N GLY A 398 12.31 9.12 -20.32
CA GLY A 398 13.69 8.66 -20.33
C GLY A 398 14.37 8.56 -18.95
N GLN A 399 13.65 8.76 -17.84
CA GLN A 399 14.20 8.69 -16.48
C GLN A 399 14.08 7.28 -15.87
N THR A 400 13.04 6.54 -16.25
CA THR A 400 12.83 5.19 -15.72
C THR A 400 13.90 4.21 -16.22
N PRO A 401 14.51 3.40 -15.33
CA PRO A 401 15.45 2.36 -15.75
C PRO A 401 14.84 1.41 -16.78
N ALA A 402 15.68 0.93 -17.70
CA ALA A 402 15.25 0.05 -18.77
C ALA A 402 14.50 -1.19 -18.23
N ASP A 403 13.24 -1.33 -18.63
CA ASP A 403 12.36 -2.39 -18.18
C ASP A 403 12.07 -3.39 -19.31
N GLY A 404 13.10 -4.09 -19.77
CA GLY A 404 12.98 -5.08 -20.85
C GLY A 404 12.38 -6.42 -20.40
N ALA A 405 11.96 -7.23 -21.37
CA ALA A 405 11.47 -8.59 -21.11
C ALA A 405 12.54 -9.52 -20.52
N GLU A 406 13.82 -9.32 -20.87
CA GLU A 406 14.95 -10.08 -20.30
C GLU A 406 15.07 -9.83 -18.80
N ALA A 407 15.04 -8.57 -18.36
CA ALA A 407 15.08 -8.22 -16.93
C ALA A 407 13.93 -8.84 -16.14
N LEU A 408 12.72 -8.87 -16.69
CA LEU A 408 11.59 -9.56 -16.07
C LEU A 408 11.80 -11.08 -16.03
N THR A 409 12.29 -11.67 -17.12
CA THR A 409 12.54 -13.12 -17.22
C THR A 409 13.59 -13.58 -16.20
N ASP A 410 14.70 -12.85 -16.10
CA ASP A 410 15.79 -13.12 -15.16
C ASP A 410 15.29 -13.02 -13.71
N PHE A 411 14.52 -11.97 -13.42
CA PHE A 411 13.90 -11.78 -12.12
C PHE A 411 13.02 -12.96 -11.73
N VAL A 412 12.03 -13.30 -12.58
CA VAL A 412 11.09 -14.40 -12.34
C VAL A 412 11.81 -15.73 -12.21
N THR A 413 12.80 -15.99 -13.06
CA THR A 413 13.59 -17.22 -13.02
C THR A 413 14.33 -17.38 -11.69
N ALA A 414 14.89 -16.29 -11.15
CA ALA A 414 15.58 -16.31 -9.86
C ALA A 414 14.60 -16.60 -8.71
N VAL A 415 13.41 -16.01 -8.75
CA VAL A 415 12.47 -16.05 -7.61
C VAL A 415 11.43 -17.17 -7.69
N ARG A 416 11.36 -17.93 -8.79
CA ARG A 416 10.35 -18.99 -9.00
C ARG A 416 10.24 -20.02 -7.87
N GLY A 417 11.35 -20.30 -7.18
CA GLY A 417 11.39 -21.26 -6.09
C GLY A 417 10.57 -20.84 -4.87
N THR A 418 10.44 -19.53 -4.65
CA THR A 418 9.71 -18.92 -3.53
C THR A 418 8.41 -18.22 -3.95
N TRP A 419 8.13 -18.15 -5.26
CA TRP A 419 6.87 -17.63 -5.79
C TRP A 419 5.70 -18.57 -5.49
N LEU A 420 4.48 -18.02 -5.38
CA LEU A 420 3.24 -18.74 -5.04
C LEU A 420 3.22 -19.44 -3.66
N ARG A 421 4.02 -18.96 -2.69
CA ARG A 421 4.03 -19.45 -1.30
C ARG A 421 3.30 -18.53 -0.31
N GLY A 422 2.55 -19.13 0.61
CA GLY A 422 1.86 -18.46 1.72
C GLY A 422 0.37 -18.26 1.46
N ASP A 423 -0.23 -17.25 2.08
CA ASP A 423 -1.56 -16.70 1.77
C ASP A 423 -1.42 -15.48 0.83
N ARG A 424 -2.54 -14.87 0.43
CA ARG A 424 -2.59 -13.58 -0.28
C ARG A 424 -2.93 -12.41 0.66
N ALA A 425 -2.41 -12.42 1.89
CA ALA A 425 -2.70 -11.37 2.87
C ALA A 425 -2.32 -9.97 2.37
N SER A 426 -3.19 -8.99 2.63
CA SER A 426 -3.03 -7.60 2.18
C SER A 426 -1.69 -6.96 2.61
N LEU A 427 -1.21 -6.08 1.75
CA LEU A 427 -0.07 -5.19 1.99
C LEU A 427 -0.57 -3.84 2.49
N THR A 428 -0.29 -3.51 3.74
CA THR A 428 -0.68 -2.22 4.34
C THR A 428 0.44 -1.18 4.31
N SER A 429 1.62 -1.53 3.80
CA SER A 429 2.79 -0.64 3.69
C SER A 429 3.31 -0.64 2.26
N SER A 430 3.77 0.54 1.80
CA SER A 430 4.42 0.72 0.50
C SER A 430 5.87 0.21 0.47
N GLY A 431 6.41 -0.20 1.62
CA GLY A 431 7.76 -0.73 1.75
C GLY A 431 8.86 0.34 1.62
N PRO A 432 10.12 -0.08 1.34
CA PRO A 432 11.29 0.82 1.36
C PRO A 432 11.38 1.82 0.22
N VAL A 433 10.62 1.60 -0.86
CA VAL A 433 10.61 2.45 -2.06
C VAL A 433 9.55 3.51 -1.88
N ALA A 434 9.98 4.69 -1.44
CA ALA A 434 9.10 5.84 -1.25
C ALA A 434 8.36 6.21 -2.54
N SER A 435 7.18 6.81 -2.38
CA SER A 435 6.41 7.38 -3.48
C SER A 435 5.71 8.65 -3.05
N SER A 436 5.68 9.62 -3.94
CA SER A 436 4.79 10.78 -3.82
C SER A 436 3.34 10.30 -3.93
N ARG A 437 2.49 10.77 -3.00
CA ARG A 437 1.04 10.55 -3.02
C ARG A 437 0.36 11.88 -3.31
N PHE A 438 -0.41 11.94 -4.39
CA PHE A 438 -1.20 13.13 -4.75
C PHE A 438 -2.56 13.06 -4.06
N VAL A 439 -2.88 13.98 -3.16
CA VAL A 439 -4.14 13.97 -2.39
C VAL A 439 -5.15 14.92 -3.01
#